data_AF-A0A1N6VTC1-F1
#
_entry.id   AF-A0A1N6VTC1-F1
#
_cell.length_a   1.000
_cell.length_b   1.000
_cell.length_c   1.000
_cell.angle_alpha   90.00
_cell.angle_beta   90.00
_cell.angle_gamma   90.00
#
_symmetry.space_group_name_H-M   'P 1'
#
loop_
_entity.id
_entity.type
_entity.pdbx_description
1 polymer ?
#
loop_
_entity_poly.entity_id
_entity_poly.type
_entity_poly.pdbx_seq_one_letter_code
_entity_poly.pdbx_strand_id
1 'polypeptide(L)'
;MRWNLNADRRVISLFLIVISGLISTSVVAGEVIVNRSSEPIDAFAVRDQVLKDFEWQESIRRQQQIQILQALPFGCITAMRPYRYFICGERHYRPYNYQQRELYIEIDPPEQ
;
A
#
# COMPACT_ATOMS: atom_id res chain seq x y z
N MET A 1 19.02 -20.28 38.18
CA MET A 1 19.19 -19.26 37.12
C MET A 1 18.63 -17.94 37.63
N ARG A 2 19.46 -16.91 37.77
CA ARG A 2 19.08 -15.60 38.35
C ARG A 2 18.81 -14.62 37.20
N TRP A 3 17.54 -14.36 36.92
CA TRP A 3 17.12 -13.40 35.90
C TRP A 3 17.44 -11.97 36.36
N ASN A 4 18.09 -11.19 35.50
CA ASN A 4 18.53 -9.83 35.82
C ASN A 4 17.44 -8.84 35.38
N LEU A 5 16.53 -8.49 36.29
CA LEU A 5 15.32 -7.68 36.06
C LEU A 5 15.57 -6.33 35.36
N ASN A 6 16.76 -5.76 35.50
CA ASN A 6 17.15 -4.51 34.84
C ASN A 6 17.43 -4.68 33.34
N ALA A 7 17.88 -5.86 32.92
CA ALA A 7 18.10 -6.18 31.51
C ALA A 7 16.75 -6.36 30.79
N ASP A 8 15.78 -7.05 31.42
CA ASP A 8 14.42 -7.21 30.89
C ASP A 8 13.72 -5.86 30.70
N ARG A 9 13.82 -4.94 31.67
CA ARG A 9 13.17 -3.63 31.57
C ARG A 9 13.70 -2.77 30.42
N ARG A 10 14.99 -2.90 30.10
CA ARG A 10 15.62 -2.20 28.97
C ARG A 10 15.19 -2.81 27.63
N VAL A 11 15.12 -4.13 27.57
CA VAL A 11 14.67 -4.86 26.37
C VAL A 11 13.21 -4.55 26.07
N ILE A 12 12.33 -4.56 27.07
CA ILE A 12 10.91 -4.19 26.93
C ILE A 12 10.77 -2.73 26.47
N SER A 13 11.54 -1.81 27.04
CA SER A 13 11.52 -0.39 26.65
C SER A 13 11.92 -0.19 25.18
N LEU A 14 12.96 -0.90 24.72
CA LEU A 14 13.38 -0.85 23.32
C LEU A 14 12.32 -1.42 22.38
N PHE A 15 11.65 -2.50 22.76
CA PHE A 15 10.54 -3.05 21.97
C PHE A 15 9.36 -2.07 21.87
N LEU A 16 9.01 -1.37 22.95
CA LEU A 16 7.92 -0.38 22.93
C LEU A 16 8.23 0.80 21.98
N ILE A 17 9.48 1.25 21.92
CA ILE A 17 9.89 2.32 20.99
C ILE A 17 9.77 1.86 19.53
N VAL A 18 10.19 0.63 19.24
CA VAL A 18 10.08 0.04 17.89
C VAL A 18 8.63 -0.14 17.47
N ILE A 19 7.77 -0.62 18.37
CA ILE A 19 6.33 -0.81 18.11
C ILE A 19 5.64 0.54 17.85
N SER A 20 5.98 1.58 18.62
CA SER A 20 5.45 2.93 18.41
C SER A 20 5.75 3.47 17.01
N GLY A 21 6.97 3.24 16.49
CA GLY A 21 7.35 3.65 15.14
C GLY A 21 6.55 2.97 14.02
N LEU A 22 6.14 1.71 14.23
CA LEU A 22 5.43 0.90 13.23
C LEU A 22 3.96 1.29 13.03
N ILE A 23 3.36 2.06 13.95
CA ILE A 23 1.95 2.47 13.91
C ILE A 23 1.74 3.77 13.10
N SER A 24 2.81 4.36 12.58
CA SER A 24 2.76 5.61 11.79
C SER A 24 2.20 5.38 10.38
N THR A 25 0.89 5.24 10.23
CA THR A 25 0.24 5.27 8.91
C THR A 25 0.04 6.71 8.44
N SER A 26 0.49 7.05 7.23
CA SER A 26 0.14 8.32 6.60
C SER A 26 -1.35 8.32 6.24
N VAL A 27 -2.10 9.27 6.80
CA VAL A 27 -3.47 9.53 6.38
C VAL A 27 -3.39 10.42 5.15
N VAL A 28 -3.84 9.91 4.00
CA VAL A 28 -4.05 10.72 2.80
C VAL A 28 -5.34 11.50 3.00
N ALA A 29 -5.21 12.80 3.26
CA ALA A 29 -6.36 13.70 3.23
C ALA A 29 -6.71 14.02 1.77
N GLY A 30 -7.99 14.16 1.46
CA GLY A 30 -8.45 14.61 0.15
C GLY A 30 -7.94 16.01 -0.19
N GLU A 31 -7.93 16.36 -1.48
CA GLU A 31 -7.50 17.68 -1.95
C GLU A 31 -8.36 18.79 -1.32
N VAL A 32 -7.70 19.76 -0.68
CA VAL A 32 -8.33 20.93 -0.08
C VAL A 32 -8.00 22.15 -0.92
N ILE A 33 -8.97 22.64 -1.68
CA ILE A 33 -8.83 23.85 -2.50
C ILE A 33 -9.10 25.08 -1.63
N VAL A 34 -8.10 25.94 -1.46
CA VAL A 34 -8.21 27.17 -0.66
C VAL A 34 -8.18 28.37 -1.59
N ASN A 35 -9.30 29.09 -1.71
CA ASN A 35 -9.38 30.29 -2.55
C ASN A 35 -9.50 31.56 -1.69
N ARG A 36 -9.15 32.71 -2.27
CA ARG A 36 -9.34 34.01 -1.61
C ARG A 36 -10.82 34.29 -1.44
N SER A 37 -11.20 34.83 -0.28
CA SER A 37 -12.58 35.23 0.02
C SER A 37 -13.18 36.23 -0.97
N SER A 38 -12.36 36.95 -1.74
CA SER A 38 -12.78 37.93 -2.74
C SER A 38 -13.16 37.33 -4.10
N GLU A 39 -12.85 36.06 -4.33
CA GLU A 39 -13.11 35.38 -5.61
C GLU A 39 -14.27 34.38 -5.45
N PRO A 40 -15.33 34.48 -6.27
CA PRO A 40 -16.41 33.52 -6.24
C PRO A 40 -15.91 32.15 -6.75
N ILE A 41 -16.16 31.09 -5.98
CA ILE A 41 -15.84 29.72 -6.36
C ILE A 41 -17.12 29.06 -6.88
N ASP A 42 -17.03 28.44 -8.04
CA ASP A 42 -18.07 27.52 -8.49
C ASP A 42 -17.83 26.14 -7.84
N ALA A 43 -18.44 25.93 -6.68
CA ALA A 43 -18.35 24.68 -5.94
C ALA A 43 -18.94 23.48 -6.73
N PHE A 44 -19.85 23.73 -7.68
CA PHE A 44 -20.42 22.67 -8.53
C PHE A 44 -19.43 22.26 -9.62
N ALA A 45 -18.76 23.22 -10.27
CA ALA A 45 -17.70 22.92 -11.24
C ALA A 45 -16.56 22.10 -10.63
N VAL A 46 -16.16 22.42 -9.39
CA VAL A 46 -15.14 21.64 -8.65
C VAL A 46 -15.62 20.22 -8.39
N ARG A 47 -16.86 20.05 -7.89
CA ARG A 47 -17.44 18.73 -7.65
C ARG A 47 -17.49 17.88 -8.92
N ASP A 48 -17.93 18.46 -10.03
CA ASP A 48 -18.08 17.77 -11.31
C ASP A 48 -16.73 17.32 -11.86
N GLN A 49 -15.68 18.13 -11.67
CA GLN A 49 -14.32 17.78 -12.06
C GLN A 49 -13.81 16.58 -11.25
N VAL A 50 -13.93 16.63 -9.92
CA VAL A 50 -13.51 15.53 -9.03
C VAL A 50 -14.26 14.23 -9.35
N LEU A 51 -15.57 14.32 -9.64
CA LEU A 51 -16.36 13.15 -10.01
C LEU A 51 -15.88 12.53 -11.34
N LYS A 52 -15.60 13.35 -12.36
CA LYS A 52 -15.05 12.88 -13.64
C LYS A 52 -13.70 12.20 -13.47
N ASP A 53 -12.81 12.79 -12.66
CA ASP A 53 -11.48 12.23 -12.41
C ASP A 53 -11.59 10.87 -11.69
N PHE A 54 -12.52 10.75 -10.74
CA PHE A 54 -12.81 9.48 -10.07
C PHE A 54 -13.40 8.43 -11.03
N GLU A 55 -14.38 8.80 -11.83
CA GLU A 55 -14.98 7.89 -12.83
C GLU A 55 -13.96 7.43 -13.86
N TRP A 56 -13.06 8.32 -14.28
CA TRP A 56 -11.94 8.00 -15.15
C TRP A 56 -11.01 6.98 -14.49
N GLN A 57 -10.57 7.19 -13.25
CA GLN A 57 -9.73 6.23 -12.52
C GLN A 57 -10.40 4.85 -12.41
N GLU A 58 -11.69 4.80 -12.06
CA GLU A 58 -12.44 3.54 -11.99
C GLU A 58 -12.64 2.90 -13.38
N SER A 59 -12.69 3.69 -14.44
CA SER A 59 -12.71 3.16 -15.81
C SER A 59 -11.39 2.46 -16.16
N ILE A 60 -10.24 3.05 -15.79
CA ILE A 60 -8.92 2.43 -15.97
C ILE A 60 -8.83 1.14 -15.15
N ARG A 61 -9.31 1.19 -13.90
CA ARG A 61 -9.33 0.02 -13.00
C ARG A 61 -10.18 -1.13 -13.54
N ARG A 62 -11.25 -0.85 -14.28
CA ARG A 62 -12.11 -1.84 -14.94
C ARG A 62 -11.50 -2.40 -16.23
N GLN A 63 -10.71 -1.59 -16.95
CA GLN A 63 -10.04 -2.03 -18.19
C GLN A 63 -8.81 -2.90 -17.93
N GLN A 64 -8.11 -2.69 -16.81
CA GLN A 64 -6.99 -3.53 -16.43
C GLN A 64 -7.45 -4.96 -16.14
N GLN A 65 -7.05 -5.90 -16.99
CA GLN A 65 -7.23 -7.32 -16.72
C GLN A 65 -6.28 -7.73 -15.60
N ILE A 66 -6.81 -7.90 -14.38
CA ILE A 66 -6.04 -8.42 -13.25
C ILE A 66 -5.64 -9.87 -13.59
N GLN A 67 -4.36 -10.09 -13.88
CA GLN A 67 -3.80 -11.42 -14.07
C GLN A 67 -3.59 -12.07 -12.69
N ILE A 68 -4.42 -13.08 -12.39
CA ILE A 68 -4.35 -13.87 -11.16
C ILE A 68 -3.76 -15.24 -11.51
N LEU A 69 -2.55 -15.51 -11.05
CA LEU A 69 -1.87 -16.78 -11.25
C LEU A 69 -2.09 -17.69 -10.05
N GLN A 70 -2.30 -18.98 -10.31
CA GLN A 70 -2.34 -20.00 -9.25
C GLN A 70 -0.93 -20.51 -8.87
N ALA A 71 0.06 -20.25 -9.72
CA ALA A 71 1.47 -20.61 -9.53
C ALA A 71 2.37 -19.60 -10.22
N LEU A 72 3.56 -19.37 -9.68
CA LEU A 72 4.57 -18.50 -10.28
C LEU A 72 5.24 -19.17 -11.49
N PRO A 73 5.62 -18.40 -12.53
CA PRO A 73 6.49 -18.87 -13.59
C PRO A 73 7.85 -19.39 -13.08
N PHE A 74 8.53 -20.22 -13.87
CA PHE A 74 9.88 -20.63 -13.55
C PHE A 74 10.87 -19.45 -13.56
N GLY A 75 11.81 -19.44 -12.61
CA GLY A 75 12.87 -18.42 -12.53
C GLY A 75 12.51 -17.16 -11.75
N CYS A 76 11.36 -17.11 -11.08
CA CYS A 76 11.00 -15.98 -10.22
C CYS A 76 11.88 -15.92 -8.96
N ILE A 77 12.28 -14.71 -8.56
CA ILE A 77 13.04 -14.45 -7.32
C ILE A 77 12.16 -13.76 -6.29
N THR A 78 12.37 -14.05 -5.01
CA THR A 78 11.64 -13.39 -3.92
C THR A 78 12.36 -12.11 -3.50
N ALA A 79 11.60 -11.04 -3.33
CA ALA A 79 12.02 -9.78 -2.73
C ALA A 79 11.20 -9.52 -1.46
N MET A 80 11.81 -8.85 -0.47
CA MET A 80 11.21 -8.68 0.87
C MET A 80 10.93 -7.21 1.24
N ARG A 81 11.39 -6.25 0.43
CA ARG A 81 11.19 -4.81 0.68
C ARG A 81 10.54 -4.13 -0.52
N PRO A 82 9.49 -3.32 -0.33
CA PRO A 82 8.91 -2.92 0.97
C PRO A 82 8.03 -4.00 1.62
N TYR A 83 7.68 -5.05 0.89
CA TYR A 83 6.95 -6.23 1.36
C TYR A 83 7.41 -7.47 0.61
N ARG A 84 6.87 -8.65 0.95
CA ARG A 84 7.15 -9.89 0.20
C ARG A 84 6.47 -9.84 -1.17
N TYR A 85 7.25 -9.88 -2.25
CA TYR A 85 6.78 -10.04 -3.63
C TYR A 85 7.77 -10.89 -4.43
N PHE A 86 7.40 -11.21 -5.66
CA PHE A 86 8.18 -12.04 -6.57
C PHE A 86 8.45 -11.27 -7.87
N ILE A 87 9.69 -11.32 -8.34
CA ILE A 87 10.13 -10.70 -9.59
C ILE A 87 10.32 -11.82 -10.62
N CYS A 88 9.62 -11.74 -11.74
CA CYS A 88 9.58 -12.75 -12.80
C CYS A 88 9.86 -12.08 -14.15
N GLY A 89 11.13 -11.80 -14.46
CA GLY A 89 11.51 -10.95 -15.58
C GLY A 89 11.13 -9.49 -15.30
N GLU A 90 10.30 -8.89 -16.16
CA GLU A 90 9.79 -7.52 -15.99
C GLU A 90 8.51 -7.45 -15.14
N ARG A 91 7.92 -8.60 -14.80
CA ARG A 91 6.65 -8.67 -14.07
C ARG A 91 6.86 -8.90 -12.58
N HIS A 92 6.00 -8.31 -11.78
CA HIS A 92 6.06 -8.35 -10.32
C HIS A 92 4.77 -8.94 -9.78
N TYR A 93 4.87 -9.85 -8.83
CA TYR A 93 3.69 -10.55 -8.28
C TYR A 93 3.66 -10.52 -6.77
N ARG A 94 2.50 -10.22 -6.20
CA ARG A 94 2.25 -10.31 -4.76
C ARG A 94 1.45 -11.58 -4.42
N PRO A 95 1.84 -12.35 -3.38
CA PRO A 95 1.02 -13.45 -2.89
C PRO A 95 -0.24 -12.95 -2.17
N TYR A 96 -1.37 -13.57 -2.43
CA TYR A 96 -2.66 -13.30 -1.79
C TYR A 96 -3.31 -14.63 -1.39
N ASN A 97 -3.73 -14.75 -0.11
CA ASN A 97 -4.42 -15.94 0.35
C ASN A 97 -5.93 -15.78 0.15
N TYR A 98 -6.52 -16.63 -0.68
CA TYR A 98 -7.95 -16.65 -0.95
C TYR A 98 -8.47 -18.09 -0.85
N GLN A 99 -9.52 -18.32 -0.05
CA GLN A 99 -10.12 -19.64 0.14
C GLN A 99 -9.07 -20.74 0.46
N GLN A 100 -8.13 -20.43 1.35
CA GLN A 100 -7.04 -21.33 1.76
C GLN A 100 -6.05 -21.71 0.64
N ARG A 101 -6.02 -20.97 -0.47
CA ARG A 101 -5.07 -21.10 -1.57
C ARG A 101 -4.24 -19.83 -1.72
N GLU A 102 -2.93 -19.97 -1.99
CA GLU A 102 -2.09 -18.84 -2.37
C GLU A 102 -2.25 -18.56 -3.87
N LEU A 103 -2.57 -17.31 -4.20
CA LEU A 103 -2.68 -16.77 -5.55
C LEU A 103 -1.62 -15.68 -5.72
N TYR A 104 -1.21 -15.42 -6.96
CA TYR A 104 -0.21 -14.40 -7.27
C TYR A 104 -0.84 -13.36 -8.20
N ILE A 105 -0.93 -12.13 -7.73
CA ILE A 105 -1.54 -11.02 -8.45
C ILE A 105 -0.44 -10.12 -8.97
N GLU A 106 -0.49 -9.79 -10.26
CA GLU A 106 0.46 -8.86 -10.88
C GLU A 106 0.32 -7.47 -10.27
N ILE A 107 1.46 -6.85 -9.95
CA ILE A 107 1.56 -5.53 -9.36
C ILE A 107 2.56 -4.70 -10.16
N ASP A 108 2.45 -3.38 -10.05
CA ASP A 108 3.51 -2.49 -10.50
C ASP A 108 4.79 -2.72 -9.68
N PRO A 109 5.98 -2.43 -10.24
CA PRO A 109 7.23 -2.51 -9.50
C PRO A 109 7.15 -1.60 -8.27
N PRO A 110 7.34 -2.12 -7.05
CA PRO A 110 7.30 -1.28 -5.87
C PRO A 110 8.45 -0.27 -5.91
N GLU A 111 8.14 1.00 -5.63
CA GLU A 111 9.15 2.05 -5.46
C GLU A 111 10.09 1.65 -4.28
N GLN A 112 11.40 1.83 -4.49
CA GLN A 112 12.45 1.38 -3.58
C GLN A 112 12.65 2.30 -2.38
#